data_AF-A0A942IFZ8-F1
#
_entry.id   AF-A0A942IFZ8-F1
#
_cell.length_a   1.000
_cell.length_b   1.000
_cell.length_c   1.000
_cell.angle_alpha   90.00
_cell.angle_beta   90.00
_cell.angle_gamma   90.00
#
_symmetry.space_group_name_H-M   'P 1'
#
loop_
_entity.id
_entity.type
_entity.pdbx_description
1 polymer ?
#
loop_
_entity_poly.entity_id
_entity_poly.type
_entity_poly.pdbx_seq_one_letter_code
_entity_poly.pdbx_strand_id
1 'polypeptide(L)' 'KTPVPSKPLKLDASLQEQADVHYAKGIKYFLSEELEKAIEQWEETLRINPNHPNAKRDLQRARNLLKNLRKLP' A
#
# COMPACT_ATOMS: atom_id res chain seq x y z
N LYS A 1 -16.54 4.73 33.39
CA LYS A 1 -16.56 4.10 32.05
C LYS A 1 -16.77 5.21 31.03
N THR A 2 -15.68 5.82 30.57
CA THR A 2 -15.76 6.90 29.59
C THR A 2 -16.08 6.29 28.22
N PRO A 3 -17.01 6.87 27.44
CA PRO A 3 -17.21 6.46 26.06
C PRO A 3 -15.99 6.93 25.26
N VAL A 4 -15.28 5.99 24.63
CA VAL A 4 -14.34 6.34 23.58
C VAL A 4 -15.14 6.92 22.42
N PRO A 5 -14.92 8.17 21.98
CA PRO A 5 -15.55 8.67 20.78
C PRO A 5 -14.91 7.99 19.58
N SER A 6 -15.60 6.99 19.03
CA SER A 6 -15.30 6.34 17.76
C SER A 6 -15.59 7.31 16.60
N LYS A 7 -14.77 8.36 16.46
CA LYS A 7 -14.67 9.12 15.21
C LYS A 7 -13.56 8.45 14.39
N PRO A 8 -13.76 8.05 13.12
CA PRO A 8 -12.62 7.77 12.27
C PRO A 8 -11.84 9.07 12.20
N LEU A 9 -10.64 9.06 12.78
CA LEU A 9 -9.67 10.15 12.67
C LEU A 9 -9.58 10.47 11.18
N LYS A 10 -10.11 11.62 10.77
CA LYS A 10 -9.86 12.13 9.42
C LYS A 10 -8.35 12.18 9.30
N LEU A 11 -7.79 11.30 8.48
CA LEU A 11 -6.37 11.33 8.16
C LEU A 11 -6.06 12.77 7.70
N ASP A 12 -5.04 13.40 8.27
CA ASP A 12 -4.64 14.73 7.81
C ASP A 12 -4.52 14.71 6.29
N ALA A 13 -5.08 15.70 5.59
CA ALA A 13 -5.10 15.71 4.12
C ALA A 13 -3.69 15.55 3.53
N SER A 14 -2.67 16.03 4.24
CA SER A 14 -1.25 15.84 3.92
C SER A 14 -0.78 14.39 4.04
N LEU A 15 -1.25 13.64 5.03
CA LEU A 15 -0.97 12.20 5.16
C LEU A 15 -1.68 11.39 4.07
N GLN A 16 -2.90 11.78 3.69
CA GLN A 16 -3.60 11.15 2.58
C GLN A 16 -2.84 11.34 1.27
N GLU A 17 -2.41 12.57 0.98
CA GLU A 17 -1.59 12.87 -0.20
C GLU A 17 -0.25 12.11 -0.18
N GLN A 18 0.39 12.00 0.98
CA GLN A 18 1.62 11.21 1.13
C GLN A 18 1.38 9.72 0.83
N ALA A 19 0.27 9.14 1.31
CA ALA A 19 -0.11 7.77 1.00
C ALA A 19 -0.34 7.59 -0.50
N ASP A 20 -1.04 8.52 -1.15
CA ASP A 20 -1.33 8.48 -2.59
C ASP A 20 -0.06 8.59 -3.44
N VAL A 21 0.93 9.39 -3.00
CA VAL A 21 2.25 9.48 -3.63
C VAL A 21 2.99 8.13 -3.59
N HIS A 22 3.02 7.47 -2.42
CA HIS A 22 3.60 6.13 -2.31
C HIS A 22 2.83 5.13 -3.19
N TYR A 23 1.50 5.20 -3.21
CA TYR A 23 0.69 4.32 -4.04
C TYR A 23 1.01 4.46 -5.53
N ALA A 24 1.13 5.68 -6.02
CA ALA A 24 1.50 5.97 -7.41
C ALA A 24 2.91 5.46 -7.77
N LYS A 25 3.88 5.59 -6.85
CA LYS A 25 5.21 5.00 -7.03
C LYS A 25 5.15 3.47 -7.12
N GLY A 26 4.34 2.83 -6.27
CA GLY A 26 4.12 1.39 -6.31
C GLY A 26 3.54 0.92 -7.65
N ILE A 27 2.57 1.66 -8.20
CA ILE A 27 2.05 1.40 -9.56
C ILE A 27 3.17 1.50 -10.60
N LYS A 28 3.99 2.55 -10.56
CA LYS A 28 5.10 2.74 -11.51
C LYS A 28 6.07 1.57 -11.45
N TYR A 29 6.52 1.16 -10.26
CA TYR A 29 7.42 0.02 -10.11
C TYR A 29 6.78 -1.30 -10.55
N PHE A 30 5.49 -1.50 -10.27
CA PHE A 30 4.78 -2.70 -10.70
C PHE A 30 4.71 -2.81 -12.24
N LEU A 31 4.45 -1.69 -12.92
CA LEU A 31 4.44 -1.62 -14.38
C LEU A 31 5.83 -1.82 -15.00
N SER A 32 6.89 -1.50 -14.25
CA SER A 32 8.28 -1.77 -14.62
C SER A 32 8.77 -3.15 -14.19
N GLU A 33 7.89 -4.03 -13.73
CA GLU A 33 8.21 -5.39 -13.22
C GLU A 33 9.17 -5.41 -12.01
N GLU A 34 9.42 -4.26 -11.39
CA GLU A 34 10.22 -4.09 -10.17
C GLU A 34 9.37 -4.42 -8.94
N LEU A 35 8.96 -5.69 -8.81
CA LEU A 35 7.95 -6.13 -7.85
C LEU A 35 8.33 -5.87 -6.39
N GLU A 36 9.59 -6.06 -6.01
CA GLU A 36 10.09 -5.74 -4.66
C GLU A 36 9.86 -4.26 -4.31
N LYS A 37 10.19 -3.34 -5.22
CA LYS A 37 10.00 -1.90 -4.99
C LYS A 37 8.52 -1.54 -4.97
N ALA A 38 7.70 -2.20 -5.81
CA ALA A 38 6.26 -2.00 -5.77
C ALA A 38 5.66 -2.39 -4.41
N ILE A 39 6.12 -3.52 -3.85
CA ILE A 39 5.73 -4.02 -2.53
C ILE A 39 6.10 -3.00 -1.44
N GLU A 40 7.34 -2.51 -1.42
CA GLU A 40 7.80 -1.52 -0.43
C GLU A 40 6.93 -0.25 -0.46
N GLN A 41 6.62 0.28 -1.64
CA GLN A 41 5.81 1.49 -1.76
C GLN A 41 4.36 1.28 -1.31
N TRP A 42 3.77 0.10 -1.57
CA TRP A 42 2.42 -0.21 -1.11
C TRP A 42 2.33 -0.56 0.37
N GLU A 43 3.40 -1.11 0.96
CA GLU A 43 3.52 -1.23 2.42
C GLU A 43 3.55 0.14 3.08
N GLU A 44 4.31 1.08 2.54
CA GLU A 44 4.37 2.46 3.05
C GLU A 44 3.02 3.18 2.90
N THR A 45 2.32 2.96 1.77
CA THR A 45 0.95 3.45 1.58
C THR A 45 0.03 2.98 2.71
N LEU A 46 0.09 1.70 3.07
CA LEU A 46 -0.74 1.12 4.13
C LEU A 46 -0.27 1.47 5.55
N ARG A 47 1.01 1.82 5.72
CA ARG A 47 1.53 2.37 6.98
C ARG A 47 0.92 3.75 7.27
N ILE A 48 0.77 4.58 6.23
CA ILE A 48 0.23 5.94 6.34
C ILE A 48 -1.30 5.91 6.32
N ASN A 49 -1.91 5.23 5.35
CA ASN A 49 -3.34 5.01 5.25
C ASN A 49 -3.66 3.51 5.25
N PRO A 50 -3.92 2.90 6.42
CA PRO A 50 -4.29 1.49 6.54
C PRO A 50 -5.55 1.11 5.77
N ASN A 51 -6.41 2.09 5.45
CA ASN A 51 -7.66 1.92 4.72
C ASN A 51 -7.55 2.37 3.25
N HIS A 52 -6.34 2.53 2.70
CA HIS A 52 -6.16 2.94 1.32
C HIS A 52 -6.86 1.94 0.37
N PRO A 53 -7.76 2.40 -0.52
CA PRO A 53 -8.77 1.56 -1.17
C PRO A 53 -8.17 0.42 -2.02
N ASN A 54 -7.02 0.66 -2.64
CA ASN A 54 -6.42 -0.27 -3.58
C ASN A 54 -5.13 -0.94 -3.08
N ALA A 55 -4.45 -0.36 -2.09
CA ALA A 55 -3.06 -0.72 -1.78
C ALA A 55 -2.93 -2.14 -1.24
N LYS A 56 -3.89 -2.59 -0.41
CA LYS A 56 -3.88 -3.95 0.15
C LYS A 56 -4.03 -5.03 -0.93
N ARG A 57 -4.92 -4.80 -1.89
CA ARG A 57 -5.15 -5.73 -3.01
C ARG A 57 -3.92 -5.80 -3.91
N ASP A 58 -3.37 -4.64 -4.27
CA ASP A 58 -2.25 -4.55 -5.19
C ASP A 58 -0.97 -5.12 -4.55
N LEU A 59 -0.73 -4.86 -3.26
CA LEU A 59 0.31 -5.50 -2.45
C LEU A 59 0.23 -7.03 -2.48
N GLN A 60 -0.96 -7.59 -2.25
CA GLN A 60 -1.16 -9.04 -2.29
C GLN A 60 -0.85 -9.60 -3.68
N ARG A 61 -1.26 -8.89 -4.74
CA ARG A 61 -0.99 -9.28 -6.12
C ARG A 61 0.52 -9.31 -6.41
N ALA A 62 1.27 -8.27 -6.07
CA ALA A 62 2.71 -8.25 -6.29
C ALA A 62 3.44 -9.33 -5.48
N ARG A 63 3.07 -9.54 -4.20
CA ARG A 63 3.67 -10.62 -3.39
C ARG A 63 3.43 -12.00 -4.00
N ASN A 64 2.23 -12.27 -4.51
CA ASN A 64 1.92 -13.53 -5.17
C ASN A 64 2.72 -13.70 -6.46
N LEU A 65 2.81 -12.65 -7.29
CA LEU A 65 3.58 -12.68 -8.53
C LEU A 65 5.07 -12.93 -8.25
N LEU A 66 5.66 -12.17 -7.32
CA LEU A 66 7.06 -12.32 -6.95
C LEU A 66 7.35 -13.72 -6.40
N LYS A 67 6.46 -14.25 -5.55
CA LYS A 67 6.57 -15.63 -5.04
C LYS A 67 6.54 -16.65 -6.17
N ASN A 68 5.70 -16.46 -7.18
CA ASN A 68 5.62 -17.37 -8.32
C ASN A 68 6.86 -17.28 -9.21
N LEU A 69 7.37 -16.07 -9.49
CA LEU A 69 8.60 -15.87 -10.26
C LEU A 69 9.80 -16.54 -9.57
N ARG A 70 9.91 -16.43 -8.25
CA ARG A 70 10.98 -17.08 -7.47
C ARG A 70 10.89 -18.61 -7.43
N LYS A 71 9.77 -19.20 -7.84
CA LYS A 71 9.56 -20.65 -7.90
C LYS A 71 9.79 -21.22 -9.29
N LEU A 72 10.02 -20.36 -10.30
CA LEU A 72 10.36 -20.83 -11.63
C LEU A 72 11.78 -21.43 -11.60
N PRO A 73 12.00 -22.58 -12.25
CA PRO A 73 13.30 -23.25 -12.31
C PRO A 73 14.33 -22.46 -13.13
#